data_AF-A0A936Q2T3-F1
#
_entry.id   AF-A0A936Q2T3-F1
#
_cell.length_a   1.000
_cell.length_b   1.000
_cell.length_c   1.000
_cell.angle_alpha   90.00
_cell.angle_beta   90.00
_cell.angle_gamma   90.00
#
_symmetry.space_group_name_H-M   'P 1'
#
loop_
_entity.id
_entity.type
_entity.pdbx_description
1 polymer ?
#
loop_
_entity_poly.entity_id
_entity_poly.type
_entity_poly.pdbx_seq_one_letter_code
_entity_poly.pdbx_strand_id
1 'polypeptide(L)'
;MFRFTSDDAPDLPDEVLTGALFAGVPPAGRRAFLSQLTHLSASPGTTLYAQGESGDTLWIVLVGEITVRRALDDGRVVELDRAGPGDVFGEMALISPAPRSGSAVAESEAELLVLRRAQYRQLLNERDPAAEALLRTITLRICRRLRQIDARIALAHDVQRPGVDLSARLADLPLIGRAP
;
A
#
# COMPACT_ATOMS: atom_id res chain seq x y z
N MET A 1 -1.51 20.02 3.66
CA MET A 1 -0.32 20.15 4.53
C MET A 1 -0.41 19.02 5.54
N PHE A 2 0.62 18.18 5.67
CA PHE A 2 0.60 17.11 6.67
C PHE A 2 1.19 17.59 7.99
N ARG A 3 0.69 17.04 9.11
CA ARG A 3 1.17 17.37 10.47
C ARG A 3 1.65 16.11 11.17
N PHE A 4 2.83 16.18 11.76
CA PHE A 4 3.30 15.18 12.71
C PHE A 4 2.63 15.46 14.05
N THR A 5 1.84 14.52 14.54
CA THR A 5 1.26 14.59 15.89
C THR A 5 2.16 13.80 16.84
N SER A 6 2.64 14.42 17.93
CA SER A 6 3.43 13.73 18.95
C SER A 6 2.56 13.15 20.07
N ASP A 7 2.96 11.94 20.48
CA ASP A 7 2.90 11.33 21.81
C ASP A 7 1.64 10.65 22.36
N ASP A 8 0.48 10.75 21.72
CA ASP A 8 -0.62 9.81 22.00
C ASP A 8 -0.67 8.75 20.92
N ALA A 9 -0.48 7.48 21.31
CA ALA A 9 -0.72 6.35 20.40
C ALA A 9 -2.19 6.44 19.96
N PRO A 10 -2.47 6.63 18.66
CA PRO A 10 -3.84 6.76 18.18
C PRO A 10 -4.61 5.50 18.55
N ASP A 11 -5.91 5.63 18.83
CA ASP A 11 -6.75 4.45 18.98
C ASP A 11 -6.76 3.72 17.62
N LEU A 12 -6.15 2.54 17.58
CA LEU A 12 -5.91 1.81 16.35
C LEU A 12 -7.19 1.06 15.97
N PRO A 13 -7.79 1.32 14.80
CA PRO A 13 -9.00 0.63 14.38
C PRO A 13 -8.80 -0.89 14.37
N ASP A 14 -9.84 -1.64 14.79
CA ASP A 14 -9.79 -3.11 14.83
C ASP A 14 -9.47 -3.72 13.45
N GLU A 15 -9.93 -3.09 12.37
CA GLU A 15 -9.62 -3.48 10.99
C GLU A 15 -8.11 -3.42 10.69
N VAL A 16 -7.42 -2.40 11.20
CA VAL A 16 -5.96 -2.28 11.07
C VAL A 16 -5.29 -3.38 11.89
N LEU A 17 -5.73 -3.58 13.13
CA LEU A 17 -5.15 -4.58 14.03
C LEU A 17 -5.39 -6.01 13.56
N THR A 18 -6.48 -6.31 12.87
CA THR A 18 -6.84 -7.65 12.37
C THR A 18 -6.49 -7.86 10.90
N GLY A 19 -6.10 -6.79 10.21
CA GLY A 19 -5.78 -6.80 8.79
C GLY A 19 -4.63 -7.72 8.41
N ALA A 20 -4.50 -7.96 7.10
CA ALA A 20 -3.52 -8.88 6.54
C ALA A 20 -2.08 -8.57 6.98
N LEU A 21 -1.78 -7.30 7.28
CA LEU A 21 -0.49 -6.82 7.79
C LEU A 21 -0.02 -7.56 9.05
N PHE A 22 -0.95 -7.87 9.96
CA PHE A 22 -0.64 -8.48 11.25
C PHE A 22 -1.08 -9.94 11.35
N ALA A 23 -1.42 -10.55 10.21
CA ALA A 23 -1.73 -11.97 10.16
C ALA A 23 -0.51 -12.80 10.63
N GLY A 24 -0.59 -13.34 11.84
CA GLY A 24 0.49 -14.09 12.49
C GLY A 24 1.22 -13.37 13.64
N VAL A 25 0.98 -12.07 13.85
CA VAL A 25 1.52 -11.34 15.02
C VAL A 25 0.57 -11.50 16.20
N PRO A 26 1.03 -11.81 17.43
CA PRO A 26 0.17 -11.79 18.61
C PRO A 26 -0.42 -10.40 18.86
N PRO A 27 -1.68 -10.26 19.33
CA PRO A 27 -2.32 -8.94 19.52
C PRO A 27 -1.50 -7.95 20.35
N ALA A 28 -0.82 -8.43 21.40
CA ALA A 28 0.06 -7.61 22.22
C ALA A 28 1.26 -7.04 21.44
N GLY A 29 1.85 -7.83 20.54
CA GLY A 29 2.95 -7.39 19.68
C GLY A 29 2.52 -6.39 18.60
N ARG A 30 1.27 -6.47 18.13
CA ARG A 30 0.72 -5.55 17.12
C ARG A 30 0.68 -4.12 17.63
N ARG A 31 0.09 -3.91 18.81
CA ARG A 31 -0.02 -2.58 19.42
C ARG A 31 1.34 -1.99 19.74
N ALA A 32 2.23 -2.79 20.33
CA ALA A 32 3.58 -2.36 20.67
C ALA A 32 4.42 -1.96 19.44
N PHE A 33 4.28 -2.67 18.32
CA PHE A 33 4.92 -2.30 17.06
C PHE A 33 4.33 -1.00 16.49
N LEU A 34 3.00 -0.92 16.42
CA LEU A 34 2.31 0.22 15.81
C LEU A 34 2.56 1.53 16.58
N SER A 35 2.68 1.48 17.90
CA SER A 35 2.98 2.64 18.74
C SER A 35 4.39 3.20 18.54
N GLN A 36 5.29 2.46 17.91
CA GLN A 36 6.66 2.93 17.59
C GLN A 36 6.73 3.67 16.24
N LEU A 37 5.64 3.66 15.47
CA LEU A 37 5.59 4.29 14.16
C LEU A 37 5.23 5.78 14.27
N THR A 38 5.67 6.57 13.30
CA THR A 38 5.35 7.99 13.28
C THR A 38 3.92 8.17 12.78
N HIS A 39 3.07 8.82 13.57
CA HIS A 39 1.71 9.18 13.16
C HIS A 39 1.68 10.47 12.32
N LEU A 40 0.84 10.48 11.30
CA LEU A 40 0.69 11.60 10.37
C LEU A 40 -0.76 11.75 9.93
N SER A 41 -1.27 12.98 10.00
CA SER A 41 -2.56 13.38 9.42
C SER A 41 -2.36 14.10 8.08
N ALA A 42 -3.27 13.86 7.13
CA ALA A 42 -3.26 14.48 5.81
C ALA A 42 -4.67 14.82 5.32
N SER A 43 -4.87 16.07 4.93
CA SER A 43 -6.13 16.52 4.30
C SER A 43 -6.23 16.06 2.83
N PRO A 44 -7.46 15.97 2.27
CA PRO A 44 -7.68 15.63 0.87
C PRO A 44 -6.83 16.47 -0.09
N GLY A 45 -6.32 15.82 -1.14
CA GLY A 45 -5.41 16.40 -2.12
C GLY A 45 -3.96 16.54 -1.66
N THR A 46 -3.62 16.17 -0.42
CA THR A 46 -2.23 16.21 0.05
C THR A 46 -1.40 15.13 -0.63
N THR A 47 -0.35 15.54 -1.34
CA THR A 47 0.70 14.63 -1.85
C THR A 47 1.62 14.23 -0.70
N LEU A 48 1.67 12.93 -0.39
CA LEU A 48 2.48 12.36 0.70
C LEU A 48 3.95 12.14 0.26
N TYR A 49 4.14 11.76 -0.99
CA TYR A 49 5.44 11.70 -1.67
C TYR A 49 5.23 11.82 -3.17
N ALA A 50 6.25 12.28 -3.89
CA ALA A 50 6.20 12.44 -5.34
C ALA A 50 6.86 11.27 -6.09
N GLN A 51 6.38 11.01 -7.30
CA GLN A 51 7.07 10.16 -8.27
C GLN A 51 8.51 10.64 -8.49
N GLY A 52 9.46 9.70 -8.54
CA GLY A 52 10.88 10.00 -8.73
C GLY A 52 11.60 10.49 -7.48
N GLU A 53 10.89 10.75 -6.39
CA GLU A 53 11.49 11.09 -5.11
C GLU A 53 12.26 9.89 -4.54
N SER A 54 13.41 10.13 -3.92
CA SER A 54 14.09 9.13 -3.11
C SER A 54 13.25 8.86 -1.86
N GLY A 55 13.02 7.58 -1.54
CA GLY A 55 12.23 7.19 -0.38
C GLY A 55 12.90 6.10 0.43
N ASP A 56 12.61 6.08 1.73
CA ASP A 56 12.98 5.02 2.65
C ASP A 56 11.82 4.62 3.57
N THR A 57 10.60 5.05 3.26
CA THR A 57 9.43 4.86 4.11
C THR A 57 8.34 4.01 3.47
N LEU A 58 7.72 3.21 4.31
CA LEU A 58 6.47 2.51 4.09
C LEU A 58 5.38 3.20 4.92
N TRP A 59 4.16 3.15 4.43
CA TRP A 59 3.00 3.79 5.05
C TRP A 59 1.91 2.78 5.31
N ILE A 60 1.19 2.94 6.42
CA ILE A 60 0.01 2.16 6.80
C ILE A 60 -1.15 3.14 6.92
N VAL A 61 -2.28 2.83 6.30
CA VAL A 61 -3.49 3.65 6.40
C VAL A 61 -4.28 3.23 7.63
N LEU A 62 -4.55 4.17 8.54
CA LEU A 62 -5.46 3.97 9.66
C LEU A 62 -6.88 4.38 9.29
N VAL A 63 -7.02 5.55 8.67
CA VAL A 63 -8.28 6.13 8.23
C VAL A 63 -8.05 6.81 6.87
N GLY A 64 -9.10 6.86 6.06
CA GLY A 64 -9.10 7.56 4.79
C GLY A 64 -8.69 6.68 3.61
N GLU A 65 -8.42 7.33 2.48
CA GLU A 65 -8.12 6.66 1.22
C GLU A 65 -6.93 7.33 0.53
N ILE A 66 -5.97 6.52 0.10
CA ILE A 66 -4.77 6.96 -0.60
C ILE A 66 -4.73 6.36 -2.00
N THR A 67 -4.46 7.19 -3.01
CA THR A 67 -4.18 6.73 -4.36
C THR A 67 -2.70 6.86 -4.67
N VAL A 68 -2.10 5.82 -5.25
CA VAL A 68 -0.78 5.90 -5.87
C VAL A 68 -0.96 6.07 -7.38
N ARG A 69 -0.50 7.19 -7.92
CA ARG A 69 -0.67 7.54 -9.33
C ARG A 69 0.66 7.84 -10.00
N ARG A 70 0.79 7.49 -11.28
CA ARG A 70 2.00 7.74 -12.08
C ARG A 70 1.65 8.67 -13.23
N ALA A 71 2.43 9.73 -13.37
CA ALA A 71 2.45 10.55 -14.57
C ALA A 71 3.27 9.85 -15.66
N LEU A 72 2.69 9.77 -16.86
CA LEU A 72 3.32 9.25 -18.07
C LEU A 72 3.94 10.40 -18.88
N ASP A 73 4.86 10.06 -19.79
CA ASP A 73 5.59 11.04 -20.60
C ASP A 73 4.67 11.84 -21.55
N ASP A 74 3.49 11.30 -21.88
CA ASP A 74 2.47 11.96 -22.70
C ASP A 74 1.48 12.81 -21.89
N GLY A 75 1.75 13.03 -20.60
CA GLY A 75 0.93 13.84 -19.70
C GLY A 75 -0.28 13.12 -19.11
N ARG A 76 -0.57 11.88 -19.50
CA ARG A 76 -1.61 11.09 -18.85
C ARG A 76 -1.20 10.70 -17.43
N VAL A 77 -2.20 10.51 -16.57
CA VAL A 77 -2.01 10.00 -15.21
C VAL A 77 -2.74 8.66 -15.10
N VAL A 78 -2.03 7.64 -14.60
CA VAL A 78 -2.59 6.32 -14.36
C VAL A 78 -2.58 6.01 -12.86
N GLU A 79 -3.69 5.49 -12.36
CA GLU A 79 -3.76 4.90 -11.03
C GLU A 79 -2.99 3.58 -11.03
N LEU A 80 -1.97 3.47 -10.19
CA LEU A 80 -1.20 2.24 -9.97
C LEU A 80 -1.80 1.39 -8.87
N ASP A 81 -2.38 2.04 -7.85
CA ASP A 81 -2.89 1.39 -6.66
C ASP A 81 -3.80 2.32 -5.85
N ARG A 82 -4.65 1.71 -5.02
CA ARG A 82 -5.49 2.37 -4.02
C ARG A 82 -5.32 1.65 -2.68
N ALA A 83 -5.27 2.40 -1.59
CA ALA A 83 -5.08 1.88 -0.24
C ALA A 83 -6.09 2.51 0.72
N GLY A 84 -6.82 1.65 1.45
CA GLY A 84 -7.75 2.05 2.52
C GLY A 84 -7.28 1.57 3.89
N PRO A 85 -8.10 1.70 4.95
CA PRO A 85 -7.74 1.26 6.29
C PRO A 85 -7.17 -0.16 6.35
N GLY A 86 -6.02 -0.32 7.01
CA GLY A 86 -5.29 -1.57 7.13
C GLY A 86 -4.38 -1.92 5.94
N ASP A 87 -4.47 -1.17 4.82
CA ASP A 87 -3.54 -1.31 3.71
C ASP A 87 -2.19 -0.65 3.96
N VAL A 88 -1.22 -1.11 3.17
CA VAL A 88 0.16 -0.64 3.15
C VAL A 88 0.50 -0.10 1.77
N PHE A 89 1.20 1.02 1.69
CA PHE A 89 1.70 1.56 0.42
C PHE A 89 3.10 2.13 0.55
N GLY A 90 3.76 2.34 -0.60
CA GLY A 90 5.13 2.84 -0.67
C GLY A 90 6.19 1.82 -0.25
N GLU A 91 5.81 0.56 -0.10
CA GLU A 91 6.65 -0.55 0.36
C GLU A 91 7.88 -0.79 -0.53
N MET A 92 7.79 -0.48 -1.81
CA MET A 92 8.93 -0.61 -2.74
C MET A 92 10.13 0.21 -2.28
N ALA A 93 9.90 1.42 -1.76
CA ALA A 93 10.97 2.27 -1.26
C ALA A 93 11.50 1.79 0.10
N LEU A 94 10.78 0.95 0.85
CA LEU A 94 11.35 0.33 2.05
C LEU A 94 12.36 -0.77 1.66
N ILE A 95 11.99 -1.61 0.70
CA ILE A 95 12.71 -2.83 0.31
C ILE A 95 13.85 -2.56 -0.68
N SER A 96 13.65 -1.63 -1.62
CA SER A 96 14.60 -1.30 -2.69
C SER A 96 15.05 0.16 -2.59
N PRO A 97 16.30 0.49 -2.97
CA PRO A 97 16.77 1.88 -3.07
C PRO A 97 16.24 2.63 -4.30
N ALA A 98 15.34 2.04 -5.09
CA ALA A 98 14.76 2.69 -6.26
C ALA A 98 13.90 3.92 -5.86
N PRO A 99 13.86 4.97 -6.71
CA PRO A 99 12.94 6.10 -6.53
C PRO A 99 11.47 5.66 -6.50
N ARG A 100 10.60 6.50 -5.92
CA ARG A 100 9.14 6.28 -5.90
C ARG A 100 8.61 6.07 -7.32
N SER A 101 7.88 4.98 -7.53
CA SER A 101 7.30 4.59 -8.83
C SER A 101 6.09 5.45 -9.25
N GLY A 102 5.50 6.18 -8.30
CA GLY A 102 4.37 7.09 -8.49
C GLY A 102 4.28 8.06 -7.31
N SER A 103 3.36 9.01 -7.39
CA SER A 103 3.01 9.92 -6.29
C SER A 103 1.86 9.33 -5.47
N ALA A 104 1.96 9.37 -4.15
CA ALA A 104 0.85 9.03 -3.26
C ALA A 104 0.08 10.28 -2.86
N VAL A 105 -1.24 10.24 -2.97
CA VAL A 105 -2.13 11.39 -2.68
C VAL A 105 -3.28 10.92 -1.80
N ALA A 106 -3.56 11.68 -0.75
CA ALA A 106 -4.75 11.48 0.07
C ALA A 106 -6.00 11.95 -0.68
N GLU A 107 -6.96 11.06 -0.91
CA GLU A 107 -8.24 11.37 -1.57
C GLU A 107 -9.31 11.84 -0.57
N SER A 108 -9.14 11.47 0.70
CA SER A 108 -9.97 11.89 1.83
C SER A 108 -9.10 12.33 3.01
N GLU A 109 -9.71 12.81 4.10
CA GLU A 109 -8.99 13.01 5.37
C GLU A 109 -8.39 11.67 5.81
N ALA A 110 -7.07 11.65 6.00
CA ALA A 110 -6.32 10.43 6.23
C ALA A 110 -5.47 10.52 7.50
N GLU A 111 -5.47 9.41 8.25
CA GLU A 111 -4.57 9.17 9.38
C GLU A 111 -3.68 7.99 9.02
N LEU A 112 -2.37 8.17 9.19
CA LEU A 112 -1.35 7.29 8.65
C LEU A 112 -0.29 6.97 9.70
N LEU A 113 0.30 5.77 9.59
CA LEU A 113 1.55 5.44 10.28
C LEU A 113 2.68 5.29 9.28
N VAL A 114 3.85 5.79 9.65
CA VAL A 114 5.06 5.78 8.83
C VAL A 114 6.12 4.92 9.47
N LEU A 115 6.59 3.93 8.72
CA LEU A 115 7.73 3.10 9.05
C LEU A 115 8.93 3.47 8.17
N ARG A 116 10.02 3.91 8.79
CA ARG A 116 11.29 4.16 8.10
C ARG A 116 12.11 2.88 7.97
N ARG A 117 12.97 2.81 6.94
CA ARG A 117 13.89 1.68 6.71
C ARG A 117 14.80 1.41 7.90
N ALA A 118 15.26 2.45 8.59
CA ALA A 118 16.05 2.29 9.81
C ALA A 118 15.28 1.57 10.92
N GLN A 119 14.02 1.93 11.16
CA GLN A 119 13.14 1.26 12.13
C GLN A 119 12.87 -0.19 11.70
N TYR A 120 12.61 -0.44 10.42
CA TYR A 120 12.44 -1.81 9.93
C TYR A 120 13.69 -2.68 10.15
N ARG A 121 14.89 -2.12 9.90
CA ARG A 121 16.15 -2.83 10.17
C ARG A 121 16.36 -3.11 11.66
N GLN A 122 15.94 -2.20 12.53
CA GLN A 122 15.99 -2.42 13.96
C GLN A 122 15.12 -3.60 14.38
N LEU A 123 13.87 -3.68 13.88
CA LEU A 123 12.96 -4.80 14.16
C LEU A 123 13.53 -6.15 13.70
N LEU A 124 14.21 -6.17 12.55
CA LEU A 124 14.92 -7.37 12.07
C LEU A 124 16.05 -7.78 13.01
N ASN A 125 16.83 -6.82 13.52
CA ASN A 125 17.94 -7.09 14.44
C ASN A 125 17.43 -7.61 15.80
N GLU A 126 16.29 -7.09 16.26
CA GLU A 126 15.64 -7.48 17.52
C GLU A 126 14.85 -8.79 17.39
N ARG A 127 14.71 -9.33 16.17
CA ARG A 127 13.88 -10.50 15.86
C ARG A 127 12.42 -10.29 16.26
N ASP A 128 11.92 -9.07 16.09
CA ASP A 128 10.53 -8.76 16.37
C ASP A 128 9.61 -9.49 15.36
N PRO A 129 8.61 -10.26 15.82
CA PRO A 129 7.65 -10.93 14.94
C PRO A 129 6.93 -10.00 13.95
N ALA A 130 6.82 -8.71 14.26
CA ALA A 130 6.23 -7.71 13.37
C ALA A 130 7.04 -7.54 12.07
N ALA A 131 8.37 -7.70 12.12
CA ALA A 131 9.21 -7.61 10.92
C ALA A 131 8.89 -8.71 9.92
N GLU A 132 8.74 -9.95 10.41
CA GLU A 132 8.38 -11.11 9.57
C GLU A 132 6.97 -10.95 8.99
N ALA A 133 6.00 -10.53 9.81
CA ALA A 133 4.64 -10.32 9.36
C ALA A 133 4.53 -9.21 8.31
N LEU A 134 5.29 -8.13 8.48
CA LEU A 134 5.38 -7.05 7.49
C LEU A 134 5.96 -7.57 6.17
N LEU A 135 7.08 -8.30 6.21
CA LEU A 135 7.70 -8.87 5.02
C LEU A 135 6.76 -9.84 4.30
N ARG A 136 6.08 -10.71 5.04
CA ARG A 136 5.08 -11.64 4.51
C ARG A 136 3.95 -10.89 3.80
N THR A 137 3.44 -9.83 4.41
CA THR A 137 2.36 -9.01 3.85
C THR A 137 2.78 -8.32 2.56
N ILE A 138 3.96 -7.68 2.58
CA ILE A 138 4.53 -7.04 1.39
C ILE A 138 4.71 -8.06 0.27
N THR A 139 5.27 -9.23 0.59
CA THR A 139 5.49 -10.31 -0.38
C THR A 139 4.18 -10.77 -1.02
N LEU A 140 3.15 -11.05 -0.21
CA LEU A 140 1.85 -11.48 -0.72
C LEU A 140 1.18 -10.39 -1.57
N ARG A 141 1.32 -9.11 -1.20
CA ARG A 141 0.82 -7.97 -1.98
C ARG A 141 1.52 -7.89 -3.34
N ILE A 142 2.85 -7.98 -3.36
CA ILE A 142 3.65 -7.97 -4.60
C ILE A 142 3.26 -9.16 -5.49
N CYS A 143 3.17 -10.37 -4.95
CA CYS A 143 2.75 -11.54 -5.71
C CYS A 143 1.35 -11.39 -6.30
N ARG A 144 0.42 -10.77 -5.58
CA ARG A 144 -0.93 -10.49 -6.09
C ARG A 144 -0.89 -9.50 -7.25
N ARG A 145 -0.16 -8.38 -7.10
CA ARG A 145 -0.01 -7.39 -8.16
C ARG A 145 0.67 -7.95 -9.40
N LEU A 146 1.71 -8.77 -9.24
CA LEU A 146 2.39 -9.41 -10.35
C LEU A 146 1.44 -10.29 -11.16
N ARG A 147 0.66 -11.16 -10.49
CA ARG A 147 -0.36 -11.99 -11.17
C ARG A 147 -1.42 -11.15 -11.91
N GLN A 148 -1.81 -10.00 -11.35
CA GLN A 148 -2.75 -9.09 -11.99
C GLN A 148 -2.15 -8.44 -13.24
N ILE A 149 -0.88 -8.03 -13.19
CA ILE A 149 -0.15 -7.52 -14.34
C ILE A 149 -0.03 -8.60 -15.42
N ASP A 150 0.36 -9.81 -15.06
CA ASP A 150 0.47 -10.95 -15.99
C ASP A 150 -0.87 -11.22 -16.70
N ALA A 151 -1.99 -11.19 -15.95
CA ALA A 151 -3.32 -11.34 -16.52
C ALA A 151 -3.69 -10.21 -17.50
N ARG A 152 -3.33 -8.95 -17.20
CA ARG A 152 -3.57 -7.81 -18.09
C ARG A 152 -2.74 -7.88 -19.36
N ILE A 153 -1.49 -8.32 -19.27
CA ILE A 153 -0.62 -8.55 -20.44
C ILE A 153 -1.21 -9.65 -21.33
N ALA A 154 -1.64 -10.77 -20.73
CA ALA A 154 -2.28 -11.86 -21.47
C ALA A 154 -3.56 -11.39 -22.19
N LEU A 155 -4.40 -10.59 -21.52
CA LEU A 155 -5.60 -9.99 -22.13
C LEU A 155 -5.25 -9.02 -23.26
N ALA A 156 -4.25 -8.15 -23.09
CA ALA A 156 -3.84 -7.21 -24.14
C ALA A 156 -3.37 -7.93 -25.42
N HIS A 157 -2.70 -9.09 -25.27
CA HIS A 157 -2.35 -9.95 -26.40
C HIS A 157 -3.56 -10.62 -27.06
N ASP A 158 -4.58 -10.98 -26.30
CA ASP A 158 -5.78 -11.63 -26.82
C ASP A 158 -6.72 -10.65 -27.54
N VAL A 159 -6.78 -9.39 -27.09
CA VAL A 159 -7.54 -8.29 -27.74
C VAL A 159 -7.01 -7.98 -29.15
N GLN A 160 -5.75 -8.31 -29.47
CA GLN A 160 -5.18 -8.16 -30.80
C GLN A 160 -5.48 -9.32 -31.75
N ARG A 161 -6.21 -10.38 -31.31
CA ARG A 161 -6.62 -11.49 -32.17
C ARG A 161 -7.95 -11.17 -32.89
N PRO A 162 -8.00 -11.20 -34.23
CA PRO A 162 -9.26 -11.06 -34.97
C PRO A 162 -10.24 -12.17 -34.60
N GLY A 163 -11.49 -11.83 -34.27
CA GLY A 163 -12.60 -12.79 -34.09
C GLY A 163 -12.94 -13.20 -32.66
N VAL A 164 -12.37 -12.55 -31.63
CA VAL A 164 -12.72 -12.84 -30.22
C VAL A 164 -13.90 -11.98 -29.77
N ASP A 165 -15.00 -12.62 -29.36
CA ASP A 165 -16.18 -11.96 -28.78
C ASP A 165 -15.92 -11.57 -27.31
N LEU A 166 -15.73 -10.26 -27.11
CA LEU A 166 -15.45 -9.65 -25.80
C LEU A 166 -16.64 -9.76 -24.83
N SER A 167 -17.86 -9.93 -25.33
CA SER A 167 -19.06 -9.97 -24.46
C SER A 167 -19.12 -11.22 -23.58
N ALA A 168 -18.65 -12.36 -24.09
CA ALA A 168 -18.62 -13.62 -23.38
C ALA A 168 -17.54 -13.66 -22.28
N ARG A 169 -16.40 -13.00 -22.49
CA ARG A 169 -15.27 -13.03 -21.52
C ARG A 169 -15.40 -12.00 -20.40
N LEU A 170 -16.08 -10.88 -20.63
CA LEU A 170 -16.37 -9.88 -19.59
C LEU A 170 -17.32 -10.43 -18.50
N ALA A 171 -18.16 -11.42 -18.83
CA ALA A 171 -19.08 -12.06 -17.90
C ALA A 171 -18.39 -12.98 -16.86
N ASP A 172 -17.21 -13.51 -17.19
CA ASP A 172 -16.43 -14.41 -16.33
C ASP A 172 -15.36 -13.68 -15.48
N LEU A 173 -15.26 -12.36 -15.62
CA LEU A 173 -14.31 -11.58 -14.84
C LEU A 173 -14.85 -11.36 -13.42
N PRO A 174 -14.04 -11.58 -12.37
CA PRO A 174 -14.41 -11.15 -11.03
C PRO A 174 -14.58 -9.63 -11.01
N LEU A 175 -15.78 -9.17 -10.68
CA LEU A 175 -16.09 -7.75 -10.50
C LEU A 175 -15.19 -7.16 -9.41
N ILE A 176 -14.56 -6.03 -9.71
CA ILE A 176 -13.82 -5.24 -8.72
C ILE A 176 -14.80 -4.81 -7.62
N GLY A 177 -14.49 -5.12 -6.36
CA GLY A 177 -15.17 -4.55 -5.20
C GLY A 177 -16.17 -5.42 -4.43
N ARG A 178 -16.28 -6.73 -4.71
CA ARG A 178 -16.91 -7.66 -3.77
C ARG A 178 -15.91 -8.71 -3.29
N ALA A 179 -15.44 -8.53 -2.05
CA ALA A 179 -14.95 -9.66 -1.27
C ALA A 179 -16.12 -10.63 -0.98
N PRO A 180 -15.87 -11.93 -0.75
CA PRO A 180 -16.71 -12.70 0.16
C PRO A 180 -16.61 -12.14 1.60
#